data_AF-A0A3D2F7M6-F1
#
_entry.id   AF-A0A3D2F7M6-F1
#
_cell.length_a   1.000
_cell.length_b   1.000
_cell.length_c   1.000
_cell.angle_alpha   90.00
_cell.angle_beta   90.00
_cell.angle_gamma   90.00
#
_symmetry.space_group_name_H-M   'P 1'
#
loop_
_entity.id
_entity.type
_entity.pdbx_description
1 polymer ?
#
loop_
_entity_poly.entity_id
_entity_poly.type
_entity_poly.pdbx_seq_one_letter_code
_entity_poly.pdbx_strand_id
1 'polypeptide(L)'
;MSTPSNVAYQIMWNRMISVVEEQDQALVRTAFSTSVREAGDLSAGVYDTDGQMLAQAVTGTPGHVNAMADAVGHFIRRIGRENIFEGDVYITNDPWEGTGHLHDITVVTPSFHKGELAGFFGCTAH
;
A
#
# COMPACT_ATOMS: atom_id res chain seq x y z
N MET A 1 16.88 -16.49 -17.82
CA MET A 1 15.42 -16.65 -17.65
C MET A 1 14.75 -16.22 -18.95
N SER A 2 13.78 -16.99 -19.45
CA SER A 2 12.98 -16.60 -20.63
C SER A 2 12.06 -15.43 -20.26
N THR A 3 11.98 -14.42 -21.12
CA THR A 3 11.02 -13.31 -20.95
C THR A 3 9.60 -13.88 -20.83
N PRO A 4 8.82 -13.48 -19.79
CA PRO A 4 7.42 -13.87 -19.68
C PRO A 4 6.63 -13.50 -20.93
N SER A 5 5.65 -14.32 -21.31
CA SER A 5 4.76 -13.99 -22.42
C SER A 5 3.85 -12.80 -22.05
N ASN A 6 3.30 -12.11 -23.05
CA ASN A 6 2.31 -11.04 -22.82
C ASN A 6 1.12 -11.54 -21.99
N VAL A 7 0.69 -12.78 -22.22
CA VAL A 7 -0.38 -13.41 -21.43
C VAL A 7 0.05 -13.58 -19.97
N ALA A 8 1.28 -14.03 -19.72
CA ALA A 8 1.79 -14.17 -18.35
C ALA A 8 1.83 -12.82 -17.61
N TYR A 9 2.28 -11.74 -18.28
CA TYR A 9 2.25 -10.39 -17.71
C TYR A 9 0.84 -9.92 -17.38
N GLN A 10 -0.13 -10.15 -18.27
CA GLN A 10 -1.53 -9.79 -18.03
C GLN A 10 -2.12 -10.58 -16.85
N ILE A 11 -1.78 -11.87 -16.71
CA ILE A 11 -2.22 -12.66 -15.55
C ILE A 11 -1.62 -12.09 -14.26
N MET A 12 -0.34 -11.72 -14.24
CA MET A 12 0.29 -11.13 -13.05
C MET A 12 -0.33 -9.77 -12.71
N TRP A 13 -0.56 -8.92 -13.71
CA TRP A 13 -1.22 -7.63 -13.53
C TRP A 13 -2.60 -7.77 -12.89
N ASN A 14 -3.45 -8.64 -13.45
CA ASN A 14 -4.80 -8.86 -12.91
C ASN A 14 -4.79 -9.41 -11.49
N ARG A 15 -3.78 -10.24 -11.14
CA ARG A 15 -3.61 -10.74 -9.77
C ARG A 15 -3.23 -9.63 -8.81
N MET A 16 -2.29 -8.75 -9.18
CA MET A 16 -1.91 -7.61 -8.32
C MET A 16 -3.12 -6.70 -8.06
N ILE A 17 -3.88 -6.36 -9.10
CA ILE A 17 -5.12 -5.58 -8.96
C ILE A 17 -6.11 -6.30 -8.03
N SER A 18 -6.34 -7.60 -8.23
CA SER A 18 -7.29 -8.35 -7.40
C SER A 18 -6.89 -8.38 -5.91
N VAL A 19 -5.59 -8.46 -5.61
CA VAL A 19 -5.08 -8.46 -4.24
C VAL A 19 -5.31 -7.12 -3.55
N VAL A 20 -5.02 -6.00 -4.21
CA VAL A 20 -5.22 -4.66 -3.62
C VAL A 20 -6.70 -4.31 -3.49
N GLU A 21 -7.56 -4.77 -4.41
CA GLU A 21 -9.02 -4.68 -4.28
C GLU A 21 -9.53 -5.47 -3.07
N GLU A 22 -9.01 -6.68 -2.84
CA GLU A 22 -9.37 -7.46 -1.66
C GLU A 22 -8.92 -6.79 -0.36
N GLN A 23 -7.73 -6.17 -0.36
CA GLN A 23 -7.24 -5.36 0.76
C GLN A 23 -8.19 -4.18 1.06
N ASP A 24 -8.60 -3.42 0.05
CA ASP A 24 -9.55 -2.31 0.18
C ASP A 24 -10.90 -2.77 0.75
N GLN A 25 -11.47 -3.82 0.18
CA GLN A 25 -12.75 -4.36 0.62
C GLN A 25 -12.70 -4.92 2.05
N ALA A 26 -11.56 -5.52 2.45
CA ALA A 26 -11.36 -5.96 3.83
C ALA A 26 -11.36 -4.77 4.81
N LEU A 27 -10.71 -3.66 4.45
CA LEU A 27 -10.70 -2.43 5.25
C LEU A 27 -12.11 -1.85 5.38
N VAL A 28 -12.85 -1.71 4.27
CA VAL A 28 -14.24 -1.22 4.29
C VAL A 28 -15.14 -2.06 5.20
N ARG A 29 -15.05 -3.40 5.10
CA ARG A 29 -15.92 -4.32 5.85
C ARG A 29 -15.61 -4.39 7.34
N THR A 30 -14.39 -4.03 7.73
CA THR A 30 -13.95 -4.06 9.13
C THR A 30 -13.97 -2.69 9.80
N ALA A 31 -14.16 -1.62 9.01
CA ALA A 31 -14.22 -0.26 9.52
C ALA A 31 -15.49 0.01 10.34
N PHE A 32 -15.30 0.67 11.48
CA PHE A 32 -16.39 1.23 12.30
C PHE A 32 -16.74 2.66 11.88
N SER A 33 -15.79 3.40 11.29
CA SER A 33 -15.98 4.78 10.83
C SER A 33 -16.89 4.82 9.61
N THR A 34 -17.86 5.74 9.60
CA THR A 34 -18.71 5.99 8.43
C THR A 34 -17.91 6.57 7.26
N SER A 35 -16.84 7.34 7.53
CA SER A 35 -15.96 7.89 6.48
C SER A 35 -15.35 6.76 5.63
N VAL A 36 -14.83 5.73 6.29
CA VAL A 36 -14.23 4.57 5.61
C VAL A 36 -15.32 3.63 5.09
N ARG A 37 -16.28 3.25 5.93
CA ARG A 37 -17.27 2.20 5.61
C ARG A 37 -18.30 2.63 4.56
N GLU A 38 -18.75 3.88 4.62
CA GLU A 38 -19.86 4.38 3.79
C GLU A 38 -19.38 5.34 2.71
N ALA A 39 -18.44 6.25 3.04
CA ALA A 39 -17.91 7.20 2.07
C ALA A 39 -16.71 6.67 1.27
N GLY A 40 -16.10 5.55 1.70
CA GLY A 40 -14.95 4.96 1.01
C GLY A 40 -13.68 5.80 1.10
N ASP A 41 -13.54 6.58 2.18
CA ASP A 41 -12.39 7.47 2.38
C ASP A 41 -11.15 6.70 2.87
N LEU A 42 -10.65 5.85 1.98
CA LEU A 42 -9.44 5.07 2.16
C LEU A 42 -8.73 4.84 0.82
N SER A 43 -7.54 4.25 0.89
CA SER A 43 -6.83 3.71 -0.27
C SER A 43 -5.93 2.55 0.14
N ALA A 44 -5.67 1.65 -0.80
CA ALA A 44 -4.82 0.48 -0.63
C ALA A 44 -3.89 0.31 -1.83
N GLY A 45 -2.64 -0.10 -1.59
CA GLY A 45 -1.63 -0.24 -2.63
C GLY A 45 -0.56 -1.28 -2.32
N VAL A 46 0.06 -1.78 -3.39
CA VAL A 46 1.22 -2.69 -3.37
C VAL A 46 2.41 -2.02 -4.03
N TYR A 47 3.59 -2.23 -3.45
CA TYR A 47 4.82 -1.53 -3.80
C TYR A 47 5.97 -2.52 -4.00
N ASP A 48 6.92 -2.15 -4.86
CA ASP A 48 8.17 -2.88 -4.99
C ASP A 48 9.12 -2.63 -3.80
N THR A 49 10.29 -3.27 -3.83
CA THR A 49 11.32 -3.17 -2.79
C THR A 49 11.98 -1.79 -2.68
N ASP A 50 11.75 -0.92 -3.66
CA ASP A 50 12.21 0.47 -3.68
C ASP A 50 11.11 1.45 -3.25
N GLY A 51 9.95 0.93 -2.85
CA GLY A 51 8.80 1.71 -2.40
C GLY A 51 8.03 2.36 -3.54
N GLN A 52 8.22 1.93 -4.79
CA GLN A 52 7.43 2.44 -5.91
C GLN A 52 6.11 1.69 -5.99
N MET A 53 5.01 2.44 -6.13
CA MET A 53 3.67 1.84 -6.24
C MET A 53 3.52 1.08 -7.56
N LEU A 54 3.13 -0.18 -7.48
CA LEU A 54 2.92 -1.07 -8.63
C LEU A 54 1.44 -1.14 -9.03
N ALA A 55 0.55 -1.22 -8.03
CA ALA A 55 -0.88 -1.30 -8.22
C ALA A 55 -1.62 -0.78 -6.98
N GLN A 56 -2.87 -0.40 -7.18
CA GLN A 56 -3.75 0.14 -6.15
C GLN A 56 -5.19 -0.25 -6.39
N ALA A 57 -6.02 -0.16 -5.35
CA ALA A 57 -7.46 -0.30 -5.48
C ALA A 57 -8.05 0.88 -6.27
N VAL A 58 -9.03 0.59 -7.13
CA VAL A 58 -9.72 1.55 -8.01
C VAL A 58 -10.62 2.49 -7.21
N THR A 59 -11.08 2.06 -6.04
CA THR A 59 -11.95 2.79 -5.12
C THR A 59 -11.24 3.89 -4.34
N GLY A 60 -9.90 3.93 -4.36
CA GLY A 60 -9.11 4.88 -3.60
C GLY A 60 -9.37 6.33 -3.99
N THR A 61 -9.49 7.22 -2.99
CA THR A 61 -9.68 8.65 -3.27
C THR A 61 -8.41 9.23 -3.92
N PRO A 62 -8.51 10.08 -4.98
CA PRO A 62 -7.34 10.59 -5.69
C PRO A 62 -6.32 11.34 -4.82
N GLY A 63 -6.76 11.93 -3.70
CA GLY A 63 -5.89 12.60 -2.74
C GLY A 63 -4.97 11.63 -2.01
N HIS A 64 -5.52 10.50 -1.55
CA HIS A 64 -4.75 9.45 -0.87
C HIS A 64 -3.76 8.76 -1.81
N VAL A 65 -4.21 8.39 -3.01
CA VAL A 65 -3.42 7.66 -4.01
C VAL A 65 -2.07 8.34 -4.31
N ASN A 66 -2.11 9.65 -4.60
CA ASN A 66 -0.89 10.37 -4.96
C ASN A 66 0.08 10.50 -3.79
N ALA A 67 -0.45 10.70 -2.59
CA ALA A 67 0.36 10.77 -1.38
C ALA A 67 0.95 9.41 -0.99
N MET A 68 0.16 8.36 -1.10
CA MET A 68 0.59 6.98 -0.86
C MET A 68 1.72 6.55 -1.80
N ALA A 69 1.81 7.12 -3.00
CA ALA A 69 2.90 6.85 -3.94
C ALA A 69 4.29 7.23 -3.42
N ASP A 70 4.41 8.19 -2.50
CA ASP A 70 5.69 8.57 -1.85
C ASP A 70 5.78 8.10 -0.39
N ALA A 71 4.65 7.80 0.26
CA ALA A 71 4.60 7.43 1.68
C ALA A 71 5.51 6.23 2.03
N VAL A 72 5.53 5.17 1.22
CA VAL A 72 6.41 4.01 1.45
C VAL A 72 7.88 4.40 1.34
N GLY A 73 8.22 5.26 0.38
CA GLY A 73 9.55 5.83 0.25
C GLY A 73 9.98 6.58 1.52
N HIS A 74 9.07 7.32 2.17
CA HIS A 74 9.36 8.01 3.43
C HIS A 74 9.71 7.04 4.56
N PHE A 75 8.95 5.95 4.72
CA PHE A 75 9.28 4.93 5.72
C PHE A 75 10.66 4.32 5.48
N ILE A 76 10.97 3.95 4.23
CA ILE A 76 12.29 3.38 3.89
C ILE A 76 13.42 4.36 4.25
N ARG A 77 13.25 5.65 3.95
CA ARG A 77 14.23 6.70 4.25
C ARG A 77 14.41 6.93 5.76
N ARG A 78 13.32 6.96 6.53
CA ARG A 78 13.32 7.22 7.98
C ARG A 78 13.84 6.04 8.80
N ILE A 79 13.43 4.83 8.42
CA ILE A 79 13.73 3.59 9.15
C ILE A 79 15.13 3.07 8.81
N GLY A 80 15.55 3.23 7.54
CA GLY A 80 16.78 2.62 7.03
C GLY A 80 16.51 1.18 6.57
N ARG A 81 17.07 0.79 5.42
CA ARG A 81 16.80 -0.52 4.79
C ARG A 81 17.26 -1.70 5.64
N GLU A 82 18.26 -1.49 6.47
CA GLU A 82 18.81 -2.46 7.41
C GLU A 82 17.91 -2.73 8.63
N ASN A 83 16.91 -1.88 8.86
CA ASN A 83 15.98 -1.98 9.98
C ASN A 83 14.56 -2.38 9.53
N ILE A 84 14.43 -3.02 8.36
CA ILE A 84 13.16 -3.54 7.85
C ILE A 84 13.13 -5.05 8.06
N PHE A 85 12.24 -5.53 8.93
CA PHE A 85 12.17 -6.94 9.30
C PHE A 85 10.79 -7.56 9.00
N GLU A 86 10.77 -8.88 8.84
CA GLU A 86 9.53 -9.63 8.63
C GLU A 86 8.64 -9.54 9.87
N GLY A 87 7.38 -9.15 9.66
CA GLY A 87 6.40 -8.96 10.73
C GLY A 87 6.30 -7.52 11.27
N ASP A 88 7.15 -6.60 10.80
CA ASP A 88 7.04 -5.19 11.15
C ASP A 88 5.75 -4.56 10.59
N VAL A 89 5.28 -3.51 11.25
CA VAL A 89 4.18 -2.65 10.79
C VAL A 89 4.56 -1.20 11.07
N TYR A 90 4.52 -0.36 10.04
CA TYR A 90 4.85 1.05 10.13
C TYR A 90 3.58 1.89 10.05
N ILE A 91 3.57 3.01 10.78
CA ILE A 91 2.42 3.89 10.88
C ILE A 91 2.87 5.35 10.92
N THR A 92 2.15 6.21 10.22
CA THR A 92 2.34 7.67 10.29
C THR A 92 1.03 8.39 10.04
N ASN A 93 0.92 9.59 10.61
CA ASN A 93 -0.06 10.60 10.26
C ASN A 93 0.62 11.97 10.04
N ASP A 94 1.93 11.97 9.78
CA ASP A 94 2.68 13.19 9.46
C ASP A 94 2.13 13.77 8.14
N PRO A 95 1.53 14.97 8.15
CA PRO A 95 0.94 15.57 6.95
C PRO A 95 1.94 15.73 5.79
N TRP A 96 3.24 15.83 6.10
CA TRP A 96 4.29 16.07 5.11
C TRP A 96 4.91 14.80 4.53
N GLU A 97 4.74 13.66 5.20
CA GLU A 97 5.26 12.36 4.77
C GLU A 97 4.15 11.35 4.41
N GLY A 98 2.90 11.68 4.77
CA GLY A 98 1.68 10.97 4.41
C GLY A 98 0.84 11.79 3.44
N THR A 99 -0.42 12.07 3.79
CA THR A 99 -1.45 12.53 2.84
C THR A 99 -1.90 13.99 2.97
N GLY A 100 -1.04 14.86 3.50
CA GLY A 100 -1.27 16.31 3.49
C GLY A 100 -2.12 16.83 4.65
N HIS A 101 -2.69 15.97 5.49
CA HIS A 101 -3.39 16.39 6.71
C HIS A 101 -3.39 15.32 7.81
N LEU A 102 -3.70 15.75 9.04
CA LEU A 102 -3.53 14.95 10.26
C LEU A 102 -4.50 13.76 10.40
N HIS A 103 -5.67 13.84 9.76
CA HIS A 103 -6.75 12.86 9.96
C HIS A 103 -6.51 11.53 9.25
N ASP A 104 -5.67 11.53 8.23
CA ASP A 104 -5.36 10.33 7.49
C ASP A 104 -4.20 9.60 8.15
N ILE A 105 -4.38 8.31 8.35
CA ILE A 105 -3.37 7.43 8.95
C ILE A 105 -2.91 6.45 7.88
N THR A 106 -1.63 6.51 7.54
CA THR A 106 -0.99 5.58 6.61
C THR A 106 -0.31 4.46 7.39
N VAL A 107 -0.63 3.22 7.02
CA VAL A 107 -0.03 2.00 7.57
C VAL A 107 0.66 1.24 6.45
N VAL A 108 1.89 0.76 6.69
CA VAL A 108 2.70 0.04 5.72
C VAL A 108 3.30 -1.22 6.35
N THR A 109 3.23 -2.34 5.65
CA THR A 109 3.78 -3.63 6.09
C THR A 109 4.75 -4.16 5.04
N PRO A 110 6.04 -4.40 5.38
CA PRO A 110 6.96 -5.10 4.50
C PRO A 110 6.55 -6.56 4.36
N SER A 111 6.59 -7.06 3.13
CA SER A 111 6.24 -8.45 2.81
C SER A 111 7.48 -9.23 2.41
N PHE A 112 7.66 -10.39 3.02
CA PHE A 112 8.80 -11.26 2.79
C PHE A 112 8.37 -12.55 2.10
N HIS A 113 9.24 -13.08 1.26
CA HIS A 113 9.08 -14.39 0.65
C HIS A 113 10.42 -15.14 0.76
N LYS A 114 10.41 -16.26 1.49
CA LYS A 114 11.62 -17.06 1.78
C LYS A 114 12.74 -16.26 2.45
N GLY A 115 12.38 -15.36 3.37
CA GLY A 115 13.33 -14.54 4.13
C GLY A 115 13.90 -13.35 3.36
N GLU A 116 13.46 -13.10 2.13
CA GLU A 116 13.85 -11.94 1.33
C GLU A 116 12.68 -10.96 1.20
N LEU A 117 12.96 -9.66 1.30
CA LEU A 117 11.97 -8.61 1.09
C LEU A 117 11.44 -8.68 -0.35
N ALA A 118 10.13 -8.89 -0.49
CA ALA A 118 9.46 -9.01 -1.78
C ALA A 118 8.76 -7.70 -2.20
N GLY A 119 8.49 -6.80 -1.26
CA GLY A 119 7.80 -5.54 -1.49
C GLY A 119 7.06 -5.07 -0.23
N PHE A 120 6.12 -4.16 -0.41
CA PHE A 120 5.30 -3.62 0.69
C PHE A 120 3.82 -3.61 0.32
N PHE A 121 2.97 -3.73 1.32
CA PHE A 121 1.57 -3.31 1.23
C PHE A 121 1.36 -2.06 2.07
N GLY A 122 0.55 -1.15 1.59
CA GLY A 122 0.18 0.06 2.32
C GLY A 122 -1.31 0.33 2.22
N CYS A 123 -1.86 0.95 3.26
CA CYS A 123 -3.18 1.57 3.22
C CYS A 123 -3.18 2.93 3.90
N THR A 124 -4.10 3.79 3.51
CA THR A 124 -4.45 5.01 4.24
C THR A 124 -5.94 5.05 4.47
N ALA A 125 -6.38 5.52 5.64
CA ALA A 125 -7.78 5.73 5.96
C ALA A 125 -7.96 6.97 6.84
N HIS A 126 -9.13 7.60 6.73
CA HIS A 126 -9.58 8.76 7.52
C HIS A 126 -10.36 8.39 8.79
#